data_AF-A0A924TZU0-F1
#
_entry.id   AF-A0A924TZU0-F1
#
_cell.length_a   1.000
_cell.length_b   1.000
_cell.length_c   1.000
_cell.angle_alpha   90.00
_cell.angle_beta   90.00
_cell.angle_gamma   90.00
#
_symmetry.space_group_name_H-M   'P 1'
#
loop_
_entity.id
_entity.type
_entity.pdbx_description
1 polymer ?
#
loop_
_entity_poly.entity_id
_entity_poly.type
_entity_poly.pdbx_seq_one_letter_code
_entity_poly.pdbx_strand_id
1 'polypeptide(L)'
;AARGLAVGVDFSLTPTREVELKPQAVDRCAPLPEGVRPVWRARHWRELLLRQALQALHLFQRDQHYILVEGKVQIVDESTGRVMADRSWEQGLHQLIETKEGLALTAGRDTLARMTFQRFFRRYVLLAGLTGTAAESARELWRVYRLRVRRVPTHRPVQRRVLPAICLADAAAKWRAVAEEAAAVAARGQAVLIGTRSVEASEAVAAEFAARGLVFVVLNARQDADEAAVVAAAGAAGRITIATNMAGRGTDIKLDAAARAAGGLHVILTEFHESPRVDRQLFGRCARQGEQGSVRAIVARDDGLFKGLPAALPLTAAVRWAQAAAERRAYVARMQTLKQDQELNRMIGIAGRVV
;
A
#
# COMPACT_ATOMS: atom_id res chain seq x y z
N ALA A 1 27.11 -1.74 -11.43
CA ALA A 1 27.69 -1.16 -10.20
C ALA A 1 26.81 -1.40 -8.98
N ALA A 2 25.61 -0.79 -8.88
CA ALA A 2 24.76 -0.90 -7.68
C ALA A 2 24.40 -2.33 -7.25
N ARG A 3 24.14 -3.25 -8.20
CA ARG A 3 23.88 -4.68 -7.93
C ARG A 3 25.04 -5.41 -7.21
N GLY A 4 26.27 -4.89 -7.29
CA GLY A 4 27.46 -5.48 -6.65
C GLY A 4 27.75 -4.94 -5.25
N LEU A 5 26.91 -4.04 -4.71
CA LEU A 5 27.06 -3.50 -3.37
C LEU A 5 26.26 -4.30 -2.35
N ALA A 6 26.79 -4.45 -1.14
CA ALA A 6 26.20 -5.24 -0.07
C ALA A 6 25.58 -4.37 1.04
N VAL A 7 24.37 -4.76 1.47
CA VAL A 7 23.67 -4.15 2.61
C VAL A 7 24.49 -4.35 3.88
N GLY A 8 24.62 -3.31 4.70
CA GLY A 8 25.39 -3.32 5.94
C GLY A 8 26.90 -3.11 5.74
N VAL A 9 27.43 -3.34 4.54
CA VAL A 9 28.84 -3.10 4.19
C VAL A 9 28.98 -1.79 3.44
N ASP A 10 28.26 -1.60 2.34
CA ASP A 10 28.39 -0.44 1.46
C ASP A 10 27.28 0.59 1.69
N PHE A 11 26.10 0.14 2.09
CA PHE A 11 24.98 1.02 2.39
C PHE A 11 24.07 0.42 3.46
N SER A 12 23.32 1.28 4.14
CA SER A 12 22.25 0.89 5.05
C SER A 12 20.89 1.31 4.48
N LEU A 13 19.87 0.48 4.74
CA LEU A 13 18.48 0.85 4.52
C LEU A 13 17.93 1.38 5.83
N THR A 14 17.50 2.63 5.84
CA THR A 14 16.92 3.23 7.03
C THR A 14 15.49 2.71 7.23
N PRO A 15 14.96 2.74 8.48
CA PRO A 15 13.55 2.44 8.74
C PRO A 15 12.56 3.35 8.00
N THR A 16 13.01 4.52 7.51
CA THR A 16 12.22 5.49 6.71
C THR A 16 12.18 5.14 5.22
N ARG A 17 12.67 3.97 4.80
CA ARG A 17 12.86 3.59 3.39
C ARG A 17 13.78 4.58 2.66
N GLU A 18 14.88 4.96 3.28
CA GLU A 18 15.95 5.73 2.64
C GLU A 18 17.23 4.90 2.55
N VAL A 19 18.08 5.22 1.57
CA VAL A 19 19.38 4.58 1.39
C VAL A 19 20.44 5.53 1.94
N GLU A 20 21.14 5.09 2.97
CA GLU A 20 22.32 5.76 3.50
C GLU A 20 23.56 5.09 2.90
N LEU A 21 24.30 5.83 2.06
CA LEU A 21 25.56 5.35 1.50
C LEU A 21 26.68 5.49 2.54
N LYS A 22 27.52 4.46 2.65
CA LYS A 22 28.82 4.62 3.29
C LYS A 22 29.82 5.23 2.31
N PRO A 23 30.84 5.97 2.78
CA PRO A 23 31.79 6.68 1.92
C PRO A 23 32.45 5.78 0.86
N GLN A 24 32.75 4.52 1.21
CA GLN A 24 33.41 3.54 0.35
C GLN A 24 32.55 3.00 -0.81
N ALA A 25 31.22 3.16 -0.75
CA ALA A 25 30.32 2.60 -1.76
C ALA A 25 30.56 3.18 -3.17
N VAL A 26 30.91 4.47 -3.22
CA VAL A 26 31.17 5.18 -4.48
C VAL A 26 32.49 4.73 -5.09
N ASP A 27 33.48 4.45 -4.24
CA ASP A 27 34.83 4.07 -4.66
C ASP A 27 34.88 2.63 -5.18
N ARG A 28 33.99 1.75 -4.69
CA ARG A 28 33.80 0.39 -5.21
C ARG A 28 33.07 0.33 -6.56
N CYS A 29 32.43 1.43 -6.98
CA CYS A 29 31.77 1.48 -8.27
C CYS A 29 32.78 1.74 -9.39
N ALA A 30 32.70 0.95 -10.46
CA ALA A 30 33.49 1.16 -11.66
C ALA A 30 33.40 2.61 -12.18
N PRO A 31 34.48 3.13 -12.81
CA PRO A 31 34.46 4.46 -13.41
C PRO A 31 33.36 4.56 -14.47
N LEU A 32 32.83 5.78 -14.65
CA LEU A 32 31.83 6.03 -15.69
C LEU A 32 32.46 5.85 -17.08
N PRO A 33 31.69 5.38 -18.08
CA PRO A 33 32.15 5.26 -19.46
C PRO A 33 32.72 6.56 -20.02
N GLU A 34 33.60 6.45 -21.02
CA GLU A 34 34.06 7.59 -21.80
C GLU A 34 32.89 8.24 -22.56
N GLY A 35 32.90 9.56 -22.71
CA GLY A 35 31.81 10.32 -23.36
C GLY A 35 30.69 10.83 -22.43
N VAL A 36 30.68 10.44 -21.15
CA VAL A 36 29.72 11.00 -20.18
C VAL A 36 30.07 12.46 -19.84
N ARG A 37 29.07 13.35 -19.81
CA ARG A 37 29.25 14.78 -19.50
C ARG A 37 30.03 14.96 -18.18
N PRO A 38 30.98 15.91 -18.10
CA PRO A 38 31.84 16.10 -16.92
C PRO A 38 31.08 16.26 -15.59
N VAL A 39 29.89 16.86 -15.62
CA VAL A 39 29.03 17.03 -14.44
C VAL A 39 28.75 15.71 -13.72
N TRP A 40 28.57 14.60 -14.44
CA TRP A 40 28.28 13.29 -13.86
C TRP A 40 29.49 12.62 -13.24
N ARG A 41 30.72 13.09 -13.55
CA ARG A 41 31.95 12.58 -12.93
C ARG A 41 32.11 13.10 -11.50
N ALA A 42 31.46 14.20 -11.16
CA ALA A 42 31.52 14.78 -9.82
C ALA A 42 30.93 13.82 -8.78
N ARG A 43 31.58 13.73 -7.62
CA ARG A 43 31.26 12.75 -6.58
C ARG A 43 29.82 12.84 -6.11
N HIS A 44 29.28 14.05 -5.90
CA HIS A 44 27.92 14.24 -5.42
C HIS A 44 26.84 13.72 -6.38
N TRP A 45 27.05 13.87 -7.69
CA TRP A 45 26.15 13.32 -8.71
C TRP A 45 26.23 11.80 -8.78
N ARG A 46 27.44 11.23 -8.64
CA ARG A 46 27.63 9.78 -8.55
C ARG A 46 26.93 9.20 -7.33
N GLU A 47 27.04 9.87 -6.18
CA GLU A 47 26.34 9.49 -4.95
C GLU A 47 24.82 9.53 -5.12
N LEU A 48 24.28 10.58 -5.75
CA LEU A 48 22.85 10.70 -6.01
C LEU A 48 22.33 9.54 -6.88
N LEU A 49 22.98 9.29 -8.02
CA LEU A 49 22.61 8.20 -8.93
C LEU A 49 22.73 6.83 -8.26
N LEU A 50 23.77 6.63 -7.45
CA LEU A 50 23.96 5.39 -6.72
C LEU A 50 22.88 5.18 -5.66
N ARG A 51 22.51 6.22 -4.91
CA ARG A 51 21.36 6.17 -3.97
C ARG A 51 20.09 5.79 -4.71
N GLN A 52 19.76 6.46 -5.80
CA GLN A 52 18.54 6.17 -6.57
C GLN A 52 18.54 4.76 -7.15
N ALA A 53 19.68 4.27 -7.65
CA ALA A 53 19.80 2.92 -8.17
C ALA A 53 19.58 1.88 -7.06
N LEU A 54 20.14 2.10 -5.87
CA LEU A 54 19.91 1.23 -4.71
C LEU A 54 18.46 1.31 -4.22
N GLN A 55 17.83 2.49 -4.26
CA GLN A 55 16.40 2.63 -3.97
C GLN A 55 15.56 1.79 -4.96
N ALA A 56 15.79 1.93 -6.27
CA ALA A 56 15.09 1.14 -7.30
C ALA A 56 15.27 -0.37 -7.07
N LEU A 57 16.48 -0.82 -6.70
CA LEU A 57 16.80 -2.22 -6.47
C LEU A 57 16.11 -2.77 -5.21
N HIS A 58 16.23 -2.10 -4.07
CA HIS A 58 15.90 -2.65 -2.75
C HIS A 58 14.57 -2.19 -2.17
N LEU A 59 14.06 -1.03 -2.58
CA LEU A 59 12.84 -0.44 -2.03
C LEU A 59 11.63 -0.57 -2.96
N PHE A 60 11.85 -0.62 -4.27
CA PHE A 60 10.79 -0.77 -5.26
C PHE A 60 10.68 -2.20 -5.75
N GLN A 61 9.61 -2.87 -5.33
CA GLN A 61 9.31 -4.26 -5.68
C GLN A 61 8.20 -4.32 -6.73
N ARG A 62 8.41 -5.17 -7.74
CA ARG A 62 7.41 -5.52 -8.75
C ARG A 62 6.19 -6.17 -8.08
N ASP A 63 5.01 -5.94 -8.63
CA ASP A 63 3.70 -6.41 -8.16
C ASP A 63 3.25 -5.89 -6.77
N GLN A 64 4.03 -4.95 -6.22
CA GLN A 64 3.69 -4.17 -5.01
C GLN A 64 3.69 -2.66 -5.29
N HIS A 65 4.78 -2.14 -5.86
CA HIS A 65 4.97 -0.71 -6.12
C HIS A 65 4.75 -0.34 -7.59
N TYR A 66 4.90 -1.32 -8.49
CA TYR A 66 4.61 -1.19 -9.92
C TYR A 66 4.31 -2.54 -10.56
N ILE A 67 3.72 -2.49 -11.73
CA ILE A 67 3.50 -3.63 -12.61
C ILE A 67 4.12 -3.37 -13.98
N LEU A 68 4.36 -4.44 -14.72
CA LEU A 68 4.80 -4.37 -16.11
C LEU A 68 3.61 -4.66 -17.02
N VAL A 69 3.26 -3.69 -17.85
CA VAL A 69 2.16 -3.80 -18.82
C VAL A 69 2.65 -3.29 -20.16
N GLU A 70 2.50 -4.09 -21.21
CA GLU A 70 2.93 -3.74 -22.58
C GLU A 70 4.41 -3.31 -22.66
N GLY A 71 5.28 -3.94 -21.85
CA GLY A 71 6.70 -3.60 -21.81
C GLY A 71 7.02 -2.25 -21.16
N LYS A 72 6.07 -1.65 -20.42
CA LYS A 72 6.25 -0.39 -19.69
C LYS A 72 6.03 -0.60 -18.18
N VAL A 73 6.75 0.19 -17.39
CA VAL A 73 6.57 0.25 -15.94
C VAL A 73 5.38 1.15 -15.63
N GLN A 74 4.38 0.64 -14.93
CA GLN A 74 3.23 1.43 -14.46
C GLN A 74 3.18 1.42 -12.94
N ILE A 75 3.09 2.61 -12.34
CA ILE A 75 3.10 2.79 -10.88
C ILE A 75 1.80 2.24 -10.28
N VAL A 76 1.91 1.55 -9.15
CA VAL A 76 0.76 1.10 -8.35
C VAL A 76 0.71 1.93 -7.06
N ASP A 77 -0.44 2.53 -6.77
CA ASP A 77 -0.68 3.18 -5.48
C ASP A 77 -0.80 2.12 -4.37
N GLU A 78 0.19 2.04 -3.48
CA GLU A 78 0.24 1.09 -2.35
C GLU A 78 -1.03 1.11 -1.48
N SER A 79 -1.73 2.24 -1.41
CA SER A 79 -2.91 2.38 -0.53
C SER A 79 -4.21 1.92 -1.18
N THR A 80 -4.31 2.03 -2.51
CA THR A 80 -5.54 1.71 -3.25
C THR A 80 -5.40 0.50 -4.17
N GLY A 81 -4.17 0.08 -4.46
CA GLY A 81 -3.83 -0.87 -5.50
C GLY A 81 -3.91 -0.30 -6.93
N ARG A 82 -4.48 0.90 -7.13
CA ARG A 82 -4.79 1.42 -8.47
C ARG A 82 -3.54 1.69 -9.29
N VAL A 83 -3.62 1.33 -10.57
CA VAL A 83 -2.57 1.59 -11.55
C VAL A 83 -2.61 3.05 -11.98
N MET A 84 -1.44 3.69 -12.02
CA MET A 84 -1.27 5.09 -12.37
C MET A 84 -0.42 5.19 -13.64
N ALA A 85 -0.97 4.73 -14.77
CA ALA A 85 -0.27 4.61 -16.05
C ALA A 85 0.36 5.94 -16.53
N ASP A 86 -0.28 7.08 -16.22
CA ASP A 86 0.21 8.40 -16.65
C ASP A 86 1.30 8.98 -15.75
N ARG A 87 1.67 8.29 -14.66
CA ARG A 87 2.65 8.77 -13.68
C ARG A 87 4.01 8.10 -13.85
N SER A 88 5.05 8.89 -13.65
CA SER A 88 6.45 8.44 -13.61
C SER A 88 7.11 8.95 -12.34
N TRP A 89 8.07 8.20 -11.80
CA TRP A 89 8.91 8.70 -10.71
C TRP A 89 9.91 9.73 -11.24
N GLU A 90 10.22 10.72 -10.41
CA GLU A 90 11.11 11.84 -10.78
C GLU A 90 12.59 11.46 -10.73
N GLN A 91 13.44 12.37 -11.23
CA GLN A 91 14.89 12.34 -11.10
C GLN A 91 15.57 11.07 -11.65
N GLY A 92 15.02 10.44 -12.68
CA GLY A 92 15.62 9.24 -13.28
C GLY A 92 15.28 7.94 -12.57
N LEU A 93 14.54 7.97 -11.45
CA LEU A 93 14.17 6.76 -10.71
C LEU A 93 13.29 5.81 -11.55
N HIS A 94 12.41 6.36 -12.39
CA HIS A 94 11.58 5.55 -13.29
C HIS A 94 12.44 4.78 -14.30
N GLN A 95 13.39 5.48 -14.93
CA GLN A 95 14.35 4.89 -15.87
C GLN A 95 15.25 3.85 -15.21
N LEU A 96 15.60 4.04 -13.94
CA LEU A 96 16.36 3.04 -13.18
C LEU A 96 15.54 1.78 -12.90
N ILE A 97 14.22 1.91 -12.70
CA ILE A 97 13.32 0.75 -12.57
C ILE A 97 13.13 0.06 -13.92
N GLU A 98 12.97 0.81 -15.02
CA GLU A 98 12.97 0.24 -16.38
C GLU A 98 14.27 -0.54 -16.65
N THR A 99 15.43 0.04 -16.29
CA THR A 99 16.74 -0.63 -16.40
C THR A 99 16.81 -1.87 -15.52
N LYS A 100 16.28 -1.80 -14.29
CA LYS A 100 16.26 -2.93 -13.35
C LYS A 100 15.52 -4.13 -13.96
N GLU A 101 14.40 -3.88 -14.63
CA GLU A 101 13.53 -4.87 -15.26
C GLU A 101 13.93 -5.21 -16.72
N GLY A 102 15.00 -4.59 -17.24
CA GLY A 102 15.51 -4.87 -18.58
C GLY A 102 14.67 -4.29 -19.72
N LEU A 103 13.90 -3.23 -19.45
CA LEU A 103 13.03 -2.57 -20.41
C LEU A 103 13.74 -1.42 -21.14
N ALA A 104 13.20 -1.05 -22.30
CA ALA A 104 13.66 0.14 -23.04
C ALA A 104 13.40 1.41 -22.21
N LEU A 105 14.37 2.33 -22.22
CA LEU A 105 14.27 3.55 -21.43
C LEU A 105 13.26 4.52 -22.04
N THR A 106 12.30 4.97 -21.24
CA THR A 106 11.39 6.02 -21.65
C THR A 106 12.09 7.38 -21.59
N ALA A 107 11.78 8.24 -22.56
CA ALA A 107 12.28 9.61 -22.58
C ALA A 107 11.94 10.34 -21.27
N GLY A 108 12.89 11.13 -20.78
CA GLY A 108 12.67 11.97 -19.59
C GLY A 108 11.49 12.92 -19.82
N ARG A 109 10.66 13.07 -18.80
CA ARG A 109 9.61 14.11 -18.77
C ARG A 109 10.12 15.27 -17.92
N ASP A 110 10.10 16.46 -18.47
CA ASP A 110 10.42 17.68 -17.72
C ASP A 110 9.20 18.13 -16.91
N THR A 111 9.34 18.18 -15.59
CA THR A 111 8.28 18.67 -14.70
C THR A 111 8.16 20.19 -14.83
N LEU A 112 7.21 20.66 -15.64
CA LEU A 112 6.94 22.09 -15.82
C LEU A 112 6.37 22.74 -14.55
N ALA A 113 5.52 22.02 -13.82
CA ALA A 113 4.92 22.49 -12.57
C ALA A 113 4.64 21.33 -11.62
N ARG A 114 4.77 21.58 -10.32
CA ARG A 114 4.54 20.61 -9.26
C ARG A 114 3.84 21.26 -8.08
N MET A 115 2.92 20.53 -7.46
CA MET A 115 2.26 20.96 -6.23
C MET A 115 1.88 19.74 -5.39
N THR A 116 2.02 19.87 -4.07
CA THR A 116 1.57 18.85 -3.13
C THR A 116 0.04 18.84 -3.02
N PHE A 117 -0.57 17.68 -2.73
CA PHE A 117 -2.01 17.61 -2.42
C PHE A 117 -2.38 18.53 -1.24
N GLN A 118 -1.49 18.60 -0.26
CA GLN A 118 -1.63 19.47 0.92
C GLN A 118 -1.82 20.93 0.48
N ARG A 119 -1.01 21.41 -0.45
CA ARG A 119 -1.12 22.78 -0.98
C ARG A 119 -2.30 22.94 -1.91
N PHE A 120 -2.56 21.97 -2.77
CA PHE A 120 -3.70 22.00 -3.70
C PHE A 120 -5.02 22.20 -2.95
N PHE A 121 -5.32 21.34 -1.97
CA PHE A 121 -6.59 21.42 -1.24
C PHE A 121 -6.70 22.65 -0.34
N ARG A 122 -5.58 23.21 0.13
CA ARG A 122 -5.57 24.46 0.92
C ARG A 122 -5.92 25.71 0.11
N ARG A 123 -5.99 25.64 -1.21
CA ARG A 123 -6.41 26.76 -2.07
C ARG A 123 -7.92 26.90 -2.16
N TYR A 124 -8.67 25.88 -1.77
CA TYR A 124 -10.13 25.94 -1.75
C TYR A 124 -10.58 26.82 -0.58
N VAL A 125 -11.52 27.75 -0.85
CA VAL A 125 -12.14 28.60 0.17
C VAL A 125 -12.89 27.75 1.19
N LEU A 126 -13.62 26.73 0.70
CA LEU A 126 -14.34 25.76 1.51
C LEU A 126 -13.80 24.37 1.19
N LEU A 127 -13.34 23.68 2.23
CA LEU A 127 -12.86 22.31 2.15
C LEU A 127 -13.63 21.45 3.15
N ALA A 128 -14.17 20.33 2.67
CA ALA A 128 -14.84 19.32 3.47
C ALA A 128 -14.49 17.93 2.95
N GLY A 129 -14.72 16.90 3.75
CA GLY A 129 -14.43 15.53 3.35
C GLY A 129 -15.21 14.51 4.17
N LEU A 130 -15.46 13.36 3.54
CA LEU A 130 -16.19 12.25 4.13
C LEU A 130 -15.31 11.00 4.10
N THR A 131 -15.24 10.28 5.22
CA THR A 131 -14.56 8.98 5.32
C THR A 131 -15.00 8.28 6.60
N GLY A 132 -15.06 6.94 6.57
CA GLY A 132 -15.36 6.13 7.75
C GLY A 132 -14.23 6.07 8.79
N THR A 133 -13.03 6.55 8.46
CA THR A 133 -11.81 6.34 9.25
C THR A 133 -10.96 7.61 9.40
N ALA A 134 -11.60 8.77 9.61
CA ALA A 134 -10.88 10.05 9.80
C ALA A 134 -10.41 10.30 11.25
N ALA A 135 -10.95 9.59 12.23
CA ALA A 135 -10.75 9.92 13.64
C ALA A 135 -9.29 9.78 14.07
N GLU A 136 -8.62 8.75 13.56
CA GLU A 136 -7.21 8.43 13.80
C GLU A 136 -6.28 9.51 13.20
N SER A 137 -6.67 10.09 12.07
CA SER A 137 -5.91 11.14 11.38
C SER A 137 -6.34 12.57 11.76
N ALA A 138 -7.20 12.75 12.77
CA ALA A 138 -7.80 14.05 13.09
C ALA A 138 -6.77 15.14 13.41
N ARG A 139 -5.71 14.79 14.15
CA ARG A 139 -4.62 15.73 14.48
C ARG A 139 -3.90 16.21 13.23
N GLU A 140 -3.66 15.32 12.28
CA GLU A 140 -3.00 15.65 11.01
C GLU A 140 -3.91 16.50 10.12
N LEU A 141 -5.19 16.13 9.99
CA LEU A 141 -6.20 16.89 9.24
C LEU A 141 -6.33 18.32 9.77
N TRP A 142 -6.32 18.50 11.09
CA TRP A 142 -6.32 19.82 11.70
C TRP A 142 -5.01 20.57 11.46
N ARG A 143 -3.86 19.90 11.58
CA ARG A 143 -2.54 20.54 11.39
C ARG A 143 -2.33 21.03 9.97
N VAL A 144 -2.72 20.23 8.98
CA VAL A 144 -2.47 20.50 7.56
C VAL A 144 -3.59 21.33 6.94
N TYR A 145 -4.85 20.92 7.14
CA TYR A 145 -6.01 21.48 6.42
C TYR A 145 -6.93 22.32 7.30
N ARG A 146 -6.67 22.42 8.62
CA ARG A 146 -7.57 23.06 9.59
C ARG A 146 -8.97 22.44 9.61
N LEU A 147 -9.07 21.16 9.25
CA LEU A 147 -10.31 20.41 9.25
C LEU A 147 -10.54 19.76 10.62
N ARG A 148 -11.68 20.06 11.24
CA ARG A 148 -12.16 19.33 12.41
C ARG A 148 -12.82 18.04 11.97
N VAL A 149 -12.55 16.95 12.68
CA VAL A 149 -13.18 15.66 12.44
C VAL A 149 -14.34 15.49 13.41
N ARG A 150 -15.54 15.25 12.88
CA ARG A 150 -16.73 14.88 13.66
C ARG A 150 -17.14 13.46 13.29
N ARG A 151 -17.34 12.61 14.31
CA ARG A 151 -17.91 11.28 14.11
C ARG A 151 -19.43 11.42 14.01
N VAL A 152 -19.99 10.98 12.88
CA VAL A 152 -21.44 10.87 12.70
C VAL A 152 -21.87 9.49 13.23
N PRO A 153 -22.91 9.40 14.07
CA PRO A 153 -23.46 8.12 14.51
C PRO A 153 -23.87 7.24 13.32
N THR A 154 -23.78 5.92 13.50
CA THR A 154 -24.27 4.99 12.48
C THR A 154 -25.80 4.98 12.48
N HIS A 155 -26.40 4.77 11.31
CA HIS A 155 -27.85 4.66 11.16
C HIS A 155 -28.44 3.49 11.98
N ARG A 156 -27.71 2.37 12.01
CA ARG A 156 -28.06 1.17 12.79
C ARG A 156 -26.84 0.68 13.58
N PRO A 157 -27.02 0.12 14.78
CA PRO A 157 -25.92 -0.43 15.57
C PRO A 157 -25.14 -1.50 14.80
N VAL A 158 -23.81 -1.44 14.87
CA VAL A 158 -22.93 -2.39 14.19
C VAL A 158 -22.93 -3.73 14.93
N GLN A 159 -23.27 -4.82 14.25
CA GLN A 159 -23.32 -6.18 14.80
C GLN A 159 -22.10 -7.04 14.40
N ARG A 160 -20.97 -6.40 14.10
CA ARG A 160 -19.75 -7.07 13.65
C ARG A 160 -19.09 -7.85 14.78
N ARG A 161 -18.83 -9.14 14.57
CA ARG A 161 -18.04 -9.99 15.47
C ARG A 161 -16.58 -10.00 15.06
N VAL A 162 -15.69 -9.57 15.94
CA VAL A 162 -14.23 -9.67 15.72
C VAL A 162 -13.76 -10.98 16.34
N LEU A 163 -13.35 -11.93 15.49
CA LEU A 163 -12.83 -13.22 15.94
C LEU A 163 -11.37 -13.09 16.36
N PRO A 164 -10.87 -13.97 17.26
CA PRO A 164 -9.45 -13.98 17.62
C PRO A 164 -8.57 -14.12 16.38
N ALA A 165 -7.51 -13.31 16.32
CA ALA A 165 -6.54 -13.38 15.24
C ALA A 165 -5.66 -14.64 15.37
N ILE A 166 -5.32 -15.23 14.23
CA ILE A 166 -4.45 -16.40 14.12
C ILE A 166 -3.11 -15.92 13.57
N CYS A 167 -2.02 -16.31 14.22
CA CYS A 167 -0.66 -16.03 13.74
C CYS A 167 0.10 -17.34 13.56
N LEU A 168 0.51 -17.61 12.33
CA LEU A 168 1.16 -18.84 11.91
C LEU A 168 2.66 -18.62 11.68
N ALA A 169 3.40 -19.71 11.60
CA ALA A 169 4.85 -19.67 11.49
C ALA A 169 5.33 -19.04 10.18
N ASP A 170 4.70 -19.44 9.07
CA ASP A 170 5.11 -19.07 7.72
C ASP A 170 3.90 -18.77 6.81
N ALA A 171 4.19 -18.17 5.65
CA ALA A 171 3.19 -17.84 4.65
C ALA A 171 2.42 -19.07 4.12
N ALA A 172 3.06 -20.24 3.98
CA ALA A 172 2.41 -21.44 3.44
C ALA A 172 1.36 -22.01 4.41
N ALA A 173 1.65 -22.04 5.70
CA ALA A 173 0.69 -22.37 6.76
C ALA A 173 -0.46 -21.36 6.77
N LYS A 174 -0.16 -20.06 6.60
CA LYS A 174 -1.17 -19.01 6.50
C LYS A 174 -2.13 -19.24 5.33
N TRP A 175 -1.64 -19.50 4.13
CA TRP A 175 -2.50 -19.71 2.96
C TRP A 175 -3.41 -20.93 3.12
N ARG A 176 -2.88 -22.02 3.67
CA ARG A 176 -3.68 -23.21 4.02
C ARG A 176 -4.80 -22.86 5.01
N ALA A 177 -4.49 -22.16 6.09
CA ALA A 177 -5.48 -21.76 7.10
C ALA A 177 -6.54 -20.79 6.54
N VAL A 178 -6.14 -19.85 5.68
CA VAL A 178 -7.07 -18.95 4.98
C VAL A 178 -8.02 -19.74 4.09
N ALA A 179 -7.52 -20.73 3.34
CA ALA A 179 -8.35 -21.58 2.49
C ALA A 179 -9.32 -22.46 3.29
N GLU A 180 -8.87 -23.05 4.40
CA GLU A 180 -9.70 -23.86 5.30
C GLU A 180 -10.83 -23.05 5.92
N GLU A 181 -10.53 -21.85 6.41
CA GLU A 181 -11.54 -20.98 6.99
C GLU A 181 -12.52 -20.48 5.93
N ALA A 182 -12.02 -20.03 4.77
CA ALA A 182 -12.87 -19.58 3.68
C ALA A 182 -13.81 -20.69 3.19
N ALA A 183 -13.30 -21.91 3.02
CA ALA A 183 -14.10 -23.07 2.62
C ALA A 183 -15.16 -23.42 3.68
N ALA A 184 -14.77 -23.46 4.96
CA ALA A 184 -15.70 -23.78 6.05
C ALA A 184 -16.80 -22.72 6.21
N VAL A 185 -16.46 -21.44 6.02
CA VAL A 185 -17.42 -20.33 6.08
C VAL A 185 -18.35 -20.34 4.85
N ALA A 186 -17.78 -20.51 3.66
CA ALA A 186 -18.54 -20.61 2.42
C ALA A 186 -19.50 -21.80 2.40
N ALA A 187 -19.07 -22.96 2.93
CA ALA A 187 -19.91 -24.15 3.05
C ALA A 187 -21.13 -23.95 3.96
N ARG A 188 -21.07 -23.00 4.91
CA ARG A 188 -22.22 -22.59 5.73
C ARG A 188 -23.16 -21.61 5.01
N GLY A 189 -22.88 -21.26 3.77
CA GLY A 189 -23.63 -20.28 2.97
C GLY A 189 -23.25 -18.82 3.23
N GLN A 190 -22.25 -18.56 4.06
CA GLN A 190 -21.81 -17.20 4.38
C GLN A 190 -20.87 -16.68 3.28
N ALA A 191 -21.04 -15.42 2.86
CA ALA A 191 -20.14 -14.78 1.89
C ALA A 191 -18.77 -14.48 2.51
N VAL A 192 -17.69 -14.63 1.75
CA VAL A 192 -16.32 -14.45 2.22
C VAL A 192 -15.58 -13.40 1.38
N LEU A 193 -14.97 -12.42 2.04
CA LEU A 193 -14.07 -11.45 1.44
C LEU A 193 -12.67 -11.59 2.05
N ILE A 194 -11.67 -11.83 1.22
CA ILE A 194 -10.27 -11.98 1.64
C ILE A 194 -9.50 -10.76 1.17
N GLY A 195 -8.92 -9.98 2.07
CA GLY A 195 -8.10 -8.83 1.74
C GLY A 195 -6.61 -9.16 1.85
N THR A 196 -5.89 -9.04 0.73
CA THR A 196 -4.43 -9.21 0.66
C THR A 196 -3.73 -7.86 0.44
N ARG A 197 -2.42 -7.78 0.68
CA ARG A 197 -1.65 -6.53 0.52
C ARG A 197 -1.05 -6.33 -0.89
N SER A 198 -0.84 -7.42 -1.63
CA SER A 198 -0.20 -7.39 -2.96
C SER A 198 -0.90 -8.33 -3.93
N VAL A 199 -0.64 -8.11 -5.23
CA VAL A 199 -1.14 -8.99 -6.30
C VAL A 199 -0.53 -10.37 -6.15
N GLU A 200 0.76 -10.45 -5.85
CA GLU A 200 1.48 -11.70 -5.55
C GLU A 200 0.80 -12.49 -4.41
N ALA A 201 0.40 -11.81 -3.33
CA ALA A 201 -0.33 -12.46 -2.24
C ALA A 201 -1.73 -12.92 -2.66
N SER A 202 -2.43 -12.17 -3.52
CA SER A 202 -3.71 -12.60 -4.09
C SER A 202 -3.55 -13.85 -4.96
N GLU A 203 -2.51 -13.90 -5.79
CA GLU A 203 -2.19 -15.04 -6.65
C GLU A 203 -1.78 -16.28 -5.84
N ALA A 204 -1.01 -16.11 -4.76
CA ALA A 204 -0.66 -17.19 -3.85
C ALA A 204 -1.90 -17.81 -3.16
N VAL A 205 -2.83 -16.98 -2.68
CA VAL A 205 -4.11 -17.46 -2.13
C VAL A 205 -4.94 -18.14 -3.22
N ALA A 206 -5.02 -17.55 -4.42
CA ALA A 206 -5.74 -18.14 -5.54
C ALA A 206 -5.20 -19.51 -5.94
N ALA A 207 -3.87 -19.70 -5.95
CA ALA A 207 -3.23 -20.98 -6.25
C ALA A 207 -3.61 -22.05 -5.21
N GLU A 208 -3.57 -21.72 -3.92
CA GLU A 208 -4.00 -22.62 -2.84
C GLU A 208 -5.48 -22.99 -2.95
N PHE A 209 -6.33 -22.05 -3.35
CA PHE A 209 -7.77 -22.28 -3.51
C PHE A 209 -8.06 -23.16 -4.72
N ALA A 210 -7.35 -22.94 -5.84
CA ALA A 210 -7.46 -23.74 -7.05
C ALA A 210 -7.00 -25.19 -6.79
N ALA A 211 -5.91 -25.39 -6.05
CA ALA A 211 -5.42 -26.71 -5.66
C ALA A 211 -6.45 -27.51 -4.84
N ARG A 212 -7.34 -26.83 -4.13
CA ARG A 212 -8.43 -27.40 -3.33
C ARG A 212 -9.78 -27.47 -4.06
N GLY A 213 -9.84 -27.04 -5.33
CA GLY A 213 -11.06 -27.01 -6.11
C GLY A 213 -12.11 -26.02 -5.62
N LEU A 214 -11.72 -24.97 -4.90
CA LEU A 214 -12.64 -23.94 -4.43
C LEU A 214 -13.04 -23.01 -5.58
N VAL A 215 -14.30 -22.60 -5.61
CA VAL A 215 -14.79 -21.58 -6.55
C VAL A 215 -14.61 -20.21 -5.90
N PHE A 216 -13.80 -19.36 -6.52
CA PHE A 216 -13.50 -18.01 -6.02
C PHE A 216 -13.36 -17.02 -7.18
N VAL A 217 -13.38 -15.73 -6.82
CA VAL A 217 -13.09 -14.64 -7.76
C VAL A 217 -11.99 -13.76 -7.20
N VAL A 218 -11.05 -13.35 -8.04
CA VAL A 218 -9.95 -12.44 -7.68
C VAL A 218 -10.23 -11.05 -8.24
N LEU A 219 -10.12 -10.04 -7.38
CA LEU A 219 -10.20 -8.63 -7.70
C LEU A 219 -8.81 -8.02 -7.58
N ASN A 220 -8.17 -7.89 -8.73
CA ASN A 220 -6.88 -7.21 -8.86
C ASN A 220 -7.13 -5.82 -9.44
N ALA A 221 -6.30 -4.86 -9.05
CA ALA A 221 -6.38 -3.48 -9.52
C ALA A 221 -5.97 -3.26 -11.00
N ARG A 222 -5.90 -4.34 -11.80
CA ARG A 222 -5.63 -4.30 -13.25
C ARG A 222 -6.93 -4.20 -14.08
N GLN A 223 -8.10 -4.44 -13.48
CA GLN A 223 -9.38 -4.63 -14.20
C GLN A 223 -10.45 -3.63 -13.69
N ASP A 224 -10.35 -2.36 -14.07
CA ASP A 224 -11.22 -1.30 -13.52
C ASP A 224 -12.68 -1.34 -14.03
N ALA A 225 -12.93 -1.84 -15.24
CA ALA A 225 -14.26 -1.75 -15.87
C ALA A 225 -15.33 -2.66 -15.24
N ASP A 226 -14.94 -3.89 -14.83
CA ASP A 226 -15.87 -4.91 -14.31
C ASP A 226 -15.81 -5.09 -12.79
N GLU A 227 -14.89 -4.40 -12.11
CA GLU A 227 -14.64 -4.53 -10.68
C GLU A 227 -15.91 -4.29 -9.85
N ALA A 228 -16.69 -3.27 -10.21
CA ALA A 228 -17.91 -2.91 -9.49
C ALA A 228 -18.96 -4.02 -9.56
N ALA A 229 -19.12 -4.68 -10.71
CA ALA A 229 -20.10 -5.76 -10.87
C ALA A 229 -19.70 -7.00 -10.06
N VAL A 230 -18.41 -7.35 -10.08
CA VAL A 230 -17.88 -8.47 -9.30
C VAL A 230 -18.00 -8.20 -7.79
N VAL A 231 -17.70 -6.99 -7.34
CA VAL A 231 -17.84 -6.59 -5.93
C VAL A 231 -19.30 -6.56 -5.49
N ALA A 232 -20.21 -6.08 -6.33
CA ALA A 232 -21.65 -6.10 -6.03
C ALA A 232 -22.16 -7.53 -5.85
N ALA A 233 -21.63 -8.47 -6.63
CA ALA A 233 -21.97 -9.89 -6.52
C ALA A 233 -21.24 -10.64 -5.39
N ALA A 234 -20.22 -10.02 -4.75
CA ALA A 234 -19.44 -10.64 -3.68
C ALA A 234 -20.25 -11.00 -2.42
N GLY A 235 -21.45 -10.43 -2.28
CA GLY A 235 -22.37 -10.71 -1.17
C GLY A 235 -23.30 -11.90 -1.38
N ALA A 236 -23.11 -12.65 -2.47
CA ALA A 236 -23.87 -13.87 -2.72
C ALA A 236 -23.49 -15.00 -1.75
N ALA A 237 -24.46 -15.82 -1.36
CA ALA A 237 -24.27 -16.93 -0.42
C ALA A 237 -23.17 -17.89 -0.88
N GLY A 238 -22.25 -18.20 0.05
CA GLY A 238 -21.12 -19.10 -0.19
C GLY A 238 -20.05 -18.57 -1.16
N ARG A 239 -20.19 -17.35 -1.69
CA ARG A 239 -19.22 -16.79 -2.62
C ARG A 239 -17.94 -16.36 -1.90
N ILE A 240 -16.80 -16.73 -2.48
CA ILE A 240 -15.48 -16.31 -2.00
C ILE A 240 -14.90 -15.29 -2.98
N THR A 241 -14.52 -14.13 -2.45
CA THR A 241 -13.89 -13.05 -3.22
C THR A 241 -12.55 -12.67 -2.58
N ILE A 242 -11.47 -12.71 -3.37
CA ILE A 242 -10.14 -12.24 -2.98
C ILE A 242 -9.98 -10.82 -3.53
N ALA A 243 -9.54 -9.87 -2.72
CA ALA A 243 -9.36 -8.48 -3.09
C ALA A 243 -7.95 -8.01 -2.73
N THR A 244 -7.20 -7.54 -3.74
CA THR A 244 -5.89 -6.92 -3.51
C THR A 244 -6.06 -5.51 -2.95
N ASN A 245 -5.42 -5.23 -1.81
CA ASN A 245 -5.52 -3.99 -1.06
C ASN A 245 -6.98 -3.55 -0.84
N MET A 246 -7.35 -2.42 -1.44
CA MET A 246 -8.67 -1.82 -1.38
C MET A 246 -9.40 -1.95 -2.72
N ALA A 247 -9.14 -3.02 -3.49
CA ALA A 247 -9.92 -3.36 -4.67
C ALA A 247 -11.44 -3.39 -4.33
N GLY A 248 -12.23 -2.75 -5.18
CA GLY A 248 -13.65 -2.53 -5.02
C GLY A 248 -14.01 -1.38 -4.08
N ARG A 249 -13.05 -0.48 -3.78
CA ARG A 249 -13.32 0.71 -2.96
C ARG A 249 -14.35 1.61 -3.64
N GLY A 250 -15.39 1.95 -2.89
CA GLY A 250 -16.50 2.77 -3.36
C GLY A 250 -17.74 1.95 -3.70
N THR A 251 -17.58 0.65 -3.95
CA THR A 251 -18.71 -0.25 -4.24
C THR A 251 -19.17 -0.97 -2.97
N ASP A 252 -20.47 -0.90 -2.72
CA ASP A 252 -21.13 -1.57 -1.60
C ASP A 252 -21.33 -3.07 -1.89
N ILE A 253 -21.05 -3.92 -0.91
CA ILE A 253 -21.25 -5.37 -1.01
C ILE A 253 -22.62 -5.67 -0.40
N LYS A 254 -23.64 -5.79 -1.25
CA LYS A 254 -24.99 -6.10 -0.81
C LYS A 254 -25.15 -7.60 -0.63
N LEU A 255 -25.66 -8.01 0.53
CA LEU A 255 -25.89 -9.42 0.84
C LEU A 255 -27.24 -9.88 0.31
N ASP A 256 -27.26 -11.07 -0.30
CA ASP A 256 -28.50 -11.76 -0.59
C ASP A 256 -29.16 -12.29 0.70
N ALA A 257 -30.39 -12.82 0.58
CA ALA A 257 -31.13 -13.30 1.74
C ALA A 257 -30.44 -14.49 2.44
N ALA A 258 -29.84 -15.39 1.66
CA ALA A 258 -29.19 -16.59 2.18
C ALA A 258 -27.89 -16.27 2.93
N ALA A 259 -27.04 -15.41 2.38
CA ALA A 259 -25.83 -14.91 3.03
C ALA A 259 -26.15 -14.15 4.32
N ARG A 260 -27.21 -13.32 4.32
CA ARG A 260 -27.66 -12.60 5.52
C ARG A 260 -28.12 -13.57 6.61
N ALA A 261 -28.85 -14.63 6.26
CA ALA A 261 -29.27 -15.67 7.20
C ALA A 261 -28.08 -16.51 7.71
N ALA A 262 -27.07 -16.73 6.87
CA ALA A 262 -25.86 -17.49 7.19
C ALA A 262 -24.82 -16.72 8.06
N GLY A 263 -25.15 -15.53 8.57
CA GLY A 263 -24.28 -14.73 9.44
C GLY A 263 -23.60 -13.54 8.76
N GLY A 264 -23.96 -13.25 7.50
CA GLY A 264 -23.59 -12.04 6.78
C GLY A 264 -22.30 -12.14 5.98
N LEU A 265 -21.50 -11.07 5.93
CA LEU A 265 -20.17 -11.11 5.29
C LEU A 265 -19.09 -11.46 6.31
N HIS A 266 -18.27 -12.46 5.98
CA HIS A 266 -17.05 -12.77 6.69
C HIS A 266 -15.84 -12.15 6.00
N VAL A 267 -15.01 -11.40 6.73
CA VAL A 267 -13.82 -10.75 6.17
C VAL A 267 -12.55 -11.32 6.79
N ILE A 268 -11.65 -11.79 5.93
CA ILE A 268 -10.34 -12.30 6.31
C ILE A 268 -9.28 -11.28 5.92
N LEU A 269 -8.54 -10.78 6.90
CA LEU A 269 -7.34 -9.97 6.68
C LEU A 269 -6.12 -10.90 6.69
N THR A 270 -5.38 -10.94 5.57
CA THR A 270 -4.23 -11.86 5.45
C THR A 270 -2.88 -11.27 5.86
N GLU A 271 -2.85 -9.95 6.10
CA GLU A 271 -1.67 -9.22 6.57
C GLU A 271 -2.12 -7.89 7.16
N PHE A 272 -1.50 -7.43 8.25
CA PHE A 272 -1.77 -6.10 8.80
C PHE A 272 -1.05 -5.02 7.99
N HIS A 273 -1.75 -3.93 7.70
CA HIS A 273 -1.18 -2.78 7.01
C HIS A 273 -0.35 -1.92 7.97
N GLU A 274 0.53 -1.10 7.41
CA GLU A 274 1.32 -0.14 8.20
C GLU A 274 0.43 0.90 8.89
N SER A 275 -0.70 1.25 8.28
CA SER A 275 -1.71 2.11 8.89
C SER A 275 -2.93 1.27 9.33
N PRO A 276 -3.30 1.30 10.63
CA PRO A 276 -4.51 0.66 11.15
C PRO A 276 -5.79 1.13 10.45
N ARG A 277 -5.75 2.34 9.87
CA ARG A 277 -6.86 2.89 9.10
C ARG A 277 -7.21 2.03 7.87
N VAL A 278 -6.24 1.37 7.24
CA VAL A 278 -6.49 0.52 6.07
C VAL A 278 -7.15 -0.79 6.50
N ASP A 279 -6.65 -1.43 7.56
CA ASP A 279 -7.28 -2.62 8.14
C ASP A 279 -8.73 -2.34 8.56
N ARG A 280 -8.99 -1.19 9.19
CA ARG A 280 -10.35 -0.76 9.56
C ARG A 280 -11.25 -0.53 8.35
N GLN A 281 -10.72 -0.11 7.21
CA GLN A 281 -11.51 0.04 5.99
C GLN A 281 -11.93 -1.33 5.45
N LEU A 282 -11.02 -2.31 5.47
CA LEU A 282 -11.34 -3.68 5.08
C LEU A 282 -12.40 -4.30 6.03
N PHE A 283 -12.21 -4.19 7.35
CA PHE A 283 -13.21 -4.65 8.34
C PHE A 283 -14.55 -3.91 8.24
N GLY A 284 -14.53 -2.66 7.76
CA GLY A 284 -15.73 -1.86 7.49
C GLY A 284 -16.52 -2.31 6.25
N ARG A 285 -16.05 -3.32 5.51
CA ARG A 285 -16.80 -3.89 4.38
C ARG A 285 -17.90 -4.85 4.81
N CYS A 286 -17.85 -5.41 6.03
CA CYS A 286 -18.94 -6.23 6.58
C CYS A 286 -19.79 -5.49 7.62
N ALA A 287 -20.91 -6.12 8.01
CA ALA A 287 -21.85 -5.63 9.02
C ALA A 287 -22.38 -4.21 8.75
N ARG A 288 -22.66 -3.91 7.48
CA ARG A 288 -23.22 -2.62 7.04
C ARG A 288 -24.69 -2.55 7.40
N GLN A 289 -25.21 -1.35 7.67
CA GLN A 289 -26.63 -1.13 8.00
C GLN A 289 -27.18 -2.07 9.11
N GLY A 290 -26.34 -2.40 10.10
CA GLY A 290 -26.71 -3.27 11.21
C GLY A 290 -26.84 -4.75 10.86
N GLU A 291 -26.39 -5.17 9.69
CA GLU A 291 -26.28 -6.59 9.33
C GLU A 291 -25.29 -7.31 10.24
N GLN A 292 -25.47 -8.62 10.36
CA GLN A 292 -24.47 -9.49 10.96
C GLN A 292 -23.22 -9.53 10.06
N GLY A 293 -22.09 -9.85 10.67
CA GLY A 293 -20.85 -10.06 9.96
C GLY A 293 -19.74 -10.41 10.91
N SER A 294 -18.68 -11.00 10.39
CA SER A 294 -17.53 -11.39 11.18
C SER A 294 -16.24 -11.00 10.49
N VAL A 295 -15.20 -10.78 11.29
CA VAL A 295 -13.86 -10.50 10.77
C VAL A 295 -12.83 -11.34 11.52
N ARG A 296 -11.81 -11.81 10.81
CA ARG A 296 -10.64 -12.46 11.41
C ARG A 296 -9.38 -12.02 10.68
N ALA A 297 -8.30 -11.85 11.44
CA ALA A 297 -6.97 -11.72 10.86
C ALA A 297 -6.27 -13.09 10.92
N ILE A 298 -5.75 -13.55 9.78
CA ILE A 298 -4.95 -14.76 9.66
C ILE A 298 -3.62 -14.33 9.04
N VAL A 299 -2.59 -14.24 9.88
CA VAL A 299 -1.31 -13.64 9.53
C VAL A 299 -0.18 -14.61 9.79
N ALA A 300 1.01 -14.31 9.27
CA ALA A 300 2.20 -15.13 9.45
C ALA A 300 3.30 -14.32 10.13
N ARG A 301 4.22 -14.98 10.87
CA ARG A 301 5.32 -14.30 11.57
C ARG A 301 6.35 -13.68 10.63
N ASP A 302 6.42 -14.17 9.40
CA ASP A 302 7.26 -13.68 8.31
C ASP A 302 6.64 -12.51 7.53
N ASP A 303 5.40 -12.11 7.85
CA ASP A 303 4.74 -10.95 7.22
C ASP A 303 5.56 -9.66 7.40
N GLY A 304 5.49 -8.79 6.40
CA GLY A 304 6.38 -7.63 6.29
C GLY A 304 6.32 -6.68 7.49
N LEU A 305 5.14 -6.53 8.11
CA LEU A 305 4.94 -5.70 9.29
C LEU A 305 5.69 -6.21 10.53
N PHE A 306 5.87 -7.54 10.65
CA PHE A 306 6.50 -8.16 11.82
C PHE A 306 8.01 -8.36 11.68
N LYS A 307 8.56 -8.12 10.49
CA LYS A 307 9.98 -8.29 10.23
C LYS A 307 10.83 -7.46 11.19
N GLY A 308 11.72 -8.13 11.93
CA GLY A 308 12.59 -7.51 12.92
C GLY A 308 11.98 -7.36 14.32
N LEU A 309 10.76 -7.84 14.56
CA LEU A 309 10.18 -7.90 15.90
C LEU A 309 10.52 -9.22 16.61
N PRO A 310 10.72 -9.20 17.94
CA PRO A 310 10.85 -10.41 18.75
C PRO A 310 9.64 -11.35 18.60
N ALA A 311 9.87 -12.63 18.31
CA ALA A 311 8.82 -13.63 18.17
C ALA A 311 8.00 -13.84 19.45
N ALA A 312 8.60 -13.60 20.62
CA ALA A 312 7.96 -13.74 21.93
C ALA A 312 6.88 -12.68 22.23
N LEU A 313 6.78 -11.61 21.44
CA LEU A 313 5.74 -10.60 21.62
C LEU A 313 4.36 -11.17 21.27
N PRO A 314 3.34 -10.96 22.13
CA PRO A 314 1.95 -11.23 21.79
C PRO A 314 1.56 -10.48 20.51
N LEU A 315 0.81 -11.14 19.63
CA LEU A 315 0.45 -10.60 18.31
C LEU A 315 -0.17 -9.20 18.40
N THR A 316 -1.10 -9.00 19.32
CA THR A 316 -1.78 -7.71 19.51
C THR A 316 -0.81 -6.59 19.91
N ALA A 317 0.20 -6.88 20.73
CA ALA A 317 1.24 -5.94 21.10
C ALA A 317 2.19 -5.66 19.94
N ALA A 318 2.60 -6.71 19.21
CA ALA A 318 3.45 -6.61 18.03
C ALA A 318 2.82 -5.72 16.94
N VAL A 319 1.56 -5.98 16.59
CA VAL A 319 0.79 -5.17 15.61
C VAL A 319 0.72 -3.72 16.06
N ARG A 320 0.28 -3.45 17.29
CA ARG A 320 0.14 -2.08 17.81
C ARG A 320 1.45 -1.32 17.79
N TRP A 321 2.55 -1.96 18.18
CA TRP A 321 3.87 -1.33 18.18
C TRP A 321 4.33 -1.03 16.75
N ALA A 322 4.24 -2.02 15.86
CA ALA A 322 4.68 -1.89 14.48
C ALA A 322 3.92 -0.81 13.72
N GLN A 323 2.59 -0.80 13.85
CA GLN A 323 1.73 0.22 13.24
C GLN A 323 2.01 1.62 13.82
N ALA A 324 2.14 1.74 15.15
CA ALA A 324 2.46 3.03 15.77
C ALA A 324 3.86 3.55 15.36
N ALA A 325 4.82 2.66 15.12
CA ALA A 325 6.13 3.04 14.59
C ALA A 325 6.03 3.48 13.12
N ALA A 326 5.33 2.72 12.28
CA ALA A 326 5.13 3.03 10.87
C ALA A 326 4.37 4.36 10.66
N GLU A 327 3.28 4.57 11.41
CA GLU A 327 2.52 5.84 11.35
C GLU A 327 3.35 7.04 11.77
N ARG A 328 4.19 6.91 12.80
CA ARG A 328 5.11 7.98 13.22
C ARG A 328 6.10 8.32 12.11
N ARG A 329 6.72 7.32 11.49
CA ARG A 329 7.64 7.53 10.35
C ARG A 329 6.93 8.22 9.19
N ALA A 330 5.77 7.70 8.79
CA ALA A 330 5.01 8.24 7.69
C ALA A 330 4.54 9.69 7.96
N TYR A 331 4.16 10.00 9.20
CA TYR A 331 3.81 11.36 9.61
C TYR A 331 5.00 12.32 9.51
N VAL A 332 6.19 11.93 9.97
CA VAL A 332 7.41 12.75 9.87
C VAL A 332 7.73 13.05 8.40
N ALA A 333 7.71 12.03 7.54
CA ALA A 333 7.96 12.20 6.10
C ALA A 333 6.96 13.17 5.45
N ARG A 334 5.66 13.07 5.78
CA ARG A 334 4.63 14.01 5.29
C ARG A 334 4.84 15.43 5.80
N MET A 335 5.25 15.62 7.04
CA MET A 335 5.54 16.95 7.58
C MET A 335 6.80 17.57 6.96
N GLN A 336 7.82 16.76 6.67
CA GLN A 336 9.01 17.22 5.94
C GLN A 336 8.65 17.64 4.51
N THR A 337 7.85 16.84 3.81
CA THR A 337 7.35 17.18 2.46
C THR A 337 6.59 18.51 2.48
N LEU A 338 5.72 18.72 3.48
CA LEU A 338 4.99 19.98 3.64
C LEU A 338 5.93 21.17 3.92
N LYS A 339 6.97 20.97 4.72
CA LYS A 339 7.97 22.01 5.01
C LYS A 339 8.75 22.40 3.75
N GLN A 340 9.22 21.42 2.98
CA GLN A 340 9.91 21.64 1.71
C GLN A 340 9.03 22.39 0.70
N ASP A 341 7.75 22.02 0.60
CA ASP A 341 6.81 22.71 -0.30
C ASP A 341 6.55 24.18 0.13
N GLN A 342 6.54 24.45 1.44
CA GLN A 342 6.46 25.83 1.96
C GLN A 342 7.71 26.65 1.64
N GLU A 343 8.90 26.05 1.78
CA GLU A 343 10.17 26.68 1.43
C GLU A 343 10.25 26.97 -0.08
N LEU A 344 9.88 26.00 -0.91
CA LEU A 344 9.80 26.16 -2.36
C LEU A 344 8.84 27.30 -2.75
N ASN A 345 7.66 27.37 -2.12
CA ASN A 345 6.71 28.44 -2.38
C ASN A 345 7.24 29.82 -1.98
N ARG A 346 8.03 29.92 -0.91
CA ARG A 346 8.70 31.18 -0.55
C ARG A 346 9.72 31.58 -1.61
N MET A 347 10.52 30.64 -2.09
CA MET A 347 11.52 30.91 -3.14
C MET A 347 10.87 31.34 -4.47
N ILE A 348 9.81 30.65 -4.90
CA ILE A 348 9.05 31.02 -6.12
C ILE A 348 8.34 32.38 -5.93
N GLY A 349 7.79 32.63 -4.74
CA GLY A 349 7.15 33.90 -4.41
C GLY A 349 8.11 35.10 -4.42
N ILE A 350 9.41 34.88 -4.15
CA ILE A 350 10.46 35.89 -4.26
C ILE A 350 10.83 36.14 -5.73
N ALA A 351 10.89 35.10 -6.56
CA ALA A 351 11.15 35.22 -8.00
C ALA A 351 10.02 35.91 -8.78
N GLY A 352 8.83 36.04 -8.19
CA GLY A 352 7.66 36.71 -8.78
C GLY A 352 7.54 38.22 -8.50
N ARG A 353 8.53 38.84 -7.84
CA ARG A 353 8.69 40.32 -7.84
C ARG A 353 9.77 40.71 -8.84
N VAL A 354 9.47 40.53 -10.12
CA VAL A 354 10.09 41.38 -11.15
C VAL A 354 9.13 42.56 -11.29
N VAL A 355 9.57 43.73 -10.81
CA VAL A 355 8.89 45.02 -11.02
C VAL A 355 8.92 45.36 -12.50
#